data_AF-M5PC70-F1
#
_entry.id   AF-M5PC70-F1
#
_cell.length_a   1.000
_cell.length_b   1.000
_cell.length_c   1.000
_cell.angle_alpha   90.00
_cell.angle_beta   90.00
_cell.angle_gamma   90.00
#
_symmetry.space_group_name_H-M   'P 1'
#
loop_
_entity.id
_entity.type
_entity.pdbx_description
1 polymer ?
#
loop_
_entity_poly.entity_id
_entity_poly.type
_entity_poly.pdbx_seq_one_letter_code
_entity_poly.pdbx_strand_id
1 'polypeptide(L)'
;MLPFLILFGLSFMTVCFICFTFFYVIINVQKQQPHPFQKAAEQTVDTVLLVPLSWLFTAVYICGLFILLPARYLLNIFQQKR
;
A
#
# COMPACT_ATOMS: atom_id res chain seq x y z
N MET A 1 22.57 8.54 10.77
CA MET A 1 21.21 9.12 10.65
C MET A 1 20.20 8.15 10.04
N LEU A 2 20.56 7.43 8.96
CA LEU A 2 19.70 6.41 8.35
C LEU A 2 19.10 5.35 9.31
N PRO A 3 19.87 4.70 10.21
CA PRO A 3 19.30 3.66 11.09
C PRO A 3 18.29 4.22 12.10
N PHE A 4 18.52 5.45 12.58
CA PHE A 4 17.58 6.14 13.46
C PHE A 4 16.25 6.42 12.75
N LEU A 5 16.31 6.87 11.49
CA LEU A 5 15.11 7.18 10.69
C LEU A 5 14.29 5.92 10.39
N ILE A 6 14.97 4.79 10.12
CA ILE A 6 14.32 3.49 9.92
C ILE A 6 13.65 3.01 11.22
N LEU A 7 14.35 3.05 12.35
CA LEU A 7 13.80 2.65 13.65
C LEU A 7 12.62 3.53 14.08
N PHE A 8 12.72 4.84 13.84
CA PHE A 8 11.64 5.79 14.11
C PHE A 8 10.42 5.52 13.24
N GLY A 9 10.61 5.28 11.94
CA GLY A 9 9.52 4.91 11.03
C GLY A 9 8.83 3.60 11.42
N LEU A 10 9.61 2.57 11.77
CA LEU A 10 9.06 1.28 12.25
C LEU A 10 8.25 1.43 13.54
N SER A 11 8.77 2.19 14.50
CA SER A 11 8.07 2.53 15.75
C SER A 11 6.75 3.25 15.47
N PHE A 12 6.79 4.28 14.63
CA PHE A 12 5.61 5.05 14.27
C PHE A 12 4.54 4.19 13.58
N MET A 13 4.94 3.36 12.61
CA MET A 13 4.02 2.42 11.94
C MET A 13 3.40 1.42 12.92
N THR A 14 4.18 0.95 13.90
CA THR A 14 3.68 0.02 14.92
C THR A 14 2.63 0.67 15.82
N VAL A 15 2.87 1.91 16.26
CA VAL A 15 1.90 2.67 17.06
C VAL A 15 0.61 2.93 16.27
N CYS A 16 0.74 3.35 15.01
CA CYS A 16 -0.41 3.53 14.13
C CYS A 16 -1.20 2.23 13.96
N PHE A 17 -0.52 1.11 13.71
CA PHE A 17 -1.16 -0.20 13.56
C PHE A 17 -1.97 -0.60 14.81
N ILE A 18 -1.40 -0.41 16.01
CA ILE A 18 -2.09 -0.70 17.27
C ILE A 18 -3.32 0.20 17.44
N CYS A 19 -3.18 1.51 17.18
CA CYS A 19 -4.29 2.46 17.27
C CYS A 19 -5.43 2.09 16.32
N PHE A 20 -5.13 1.85 15.04
CA PHE A 20 -6.14 1.46 14.05
C PHE A 20 -6.81 0.13 14.42
N THR A 21 -6.04 -0.86 14.88
CA THR A 21 -6.59 -2.13 15.37
C THR A 21 -7.61 -1.89 16.48
N PHE A 22 -7.28 -1.04 17.45
CA PHE A 22 -8.17 -0.73 18.57
C PHE A 22 -9.46 -0.05 18.10
N PHE A 23 -9.37 0.91 17.17
CA PHE A 23 -10.54 1.55 16.56
C PHE A 23 -11.42 0.53 15.81
N TYR A 24 -10.84 -0.36 15.00
CA TYR A 24 -11.60 -1.38 14.29
C TYR A 24 -12.25 -2.41 15.23
N VAL A 25 -11.59 -2.76 16.33
CA VAL A 25 -12.18 -3.62 17.36
C VAL A 25 -13.42 -2.95 17.95
N ILE A 26 -13.33 -1.68 18.38
CA ILE A 26 -14.47 -0.93 18.94
C ILE A 26 -15.64 -0.91 17.94
N ILE A 27 -15.36 -0.60 16.67
CA ILE A 27 -16.37 -0.54 15.61
C ILE A 27 -17.03 -1.90 15.38
N ASN A 28 -16.25 -2.99 15.35
CA ASN A 28 -16.77 -4.34 15.11
C ASN A 28 -17.55 -4.89 16.31
N VAL A 29 -17.14 -4.54 17.54
CA VAL A 29 -17.91 -4.83 18.77
C VAL A 29 -19.24 -4.08 18.74
N GLN A 30 -19.24 -2.79 18.37
CA GLN A 30 -20.45 -1.99 18.25
C GLN A 30 -21.40 -2.52 17.17
N LYS A 31 -20.87 -3.06 16.07
CA LYS A 31 -21.65 -3.67 14.98
C LYS A 31 -22.10 -5.11 15.23
N GLN A 32 -21.87 -5.66 16.44
CA GLN A 32 -22.20 -7.04 16.80
C GLN A 32 -21.73 -8.07 15.76
N GLN A 33 -20.54 -7.86 15.20
CA GLN A 33 -19.96 -8.78 14.23
C GLN A 33 -19.56 -10.09 14.92
N PRO A 34 -19.78 -11.27 14.31
CA PRO A 34 -19.21 -12.51 14.82
C PRO A 34 -17.68 -12.42 14.77
N HIS A 35 -17.03 -12.73 15.89
CA HIS A 35 -15.56 -12.65 16.07
C HIS A 35 -14.95 -11.26 15.81
N PRO A 36 -15.30 -10.23 16.62
CA PRO A 36 -14.93 -8.83 16.35
C PRO A 36 -13.42 -8.57 16.40
N PHE A 37 -12.67 -9.33 17.20
CA PHE A 37 -11.21 -9.22 17.29
C PHE A 37 -10.50 -9.74 16.04
N GLN A 38 -10.89 -10.91 15.55
CA GLN A 38 -10.31 -11.48 14.34
C GLN A 38 -10.59 -10.58 13.13
N LYS A 39 -11.84 -10.12 13.00
CA LYS A 39 -12.25 -9.25 11.91
C LYS A 39 -11.57 -7.88 11.93
N ALA A 40 -11.33 -7.33 13.13
CA ALA A 40 -10.58 -6.09 13.26
C ALA A 40 -9.09 -6.24 12.88
N ALA A 41 -8.47 -7.38 13.24
CA ALA A 41 -7.10 -7.67 12.83
C ALA A 41 -6.97 -7.79 11.30
N GLU A 42 -7.89 -8.53 10.66
CA GLU A 42 -7.97 -8.65 9.19
C GLU A 42 -8.12 -7.28 8.53
N GLN A 43 -9.08 -6.46 8.99
CA GLN A 43 -9.30 -5.12 8.44
C GLN A 43 -8.12 -4.17 8.62
N THR A 44 -7.41 -4.28 9.74
CA THR A 44 -6.22 -3.45 9.99
C THR A 44 -5.08 -3.85 9.06
N VAL A 45 -4.83 -5.15 8.88
CA VAL A 45 -3.81 -5.65 7.95
C VAL A 45 -4.16 -5.24 6.52
N ASP A 46 -5.41 -5.39 6.11
CA ASP A 46 -5.86 -4.98 4.78
C ASP A 46 -5.64 -3.48 4.54
N THR A 47 -6.04 -2.64 5.50
CA THR A 47 -6.02 -1.19 5.33
C THR A 47 -4.62 -0.59 5.48
N VAL A 48 -3.82 -1.09 6.42
CA VAL A 48 -2.49 -0.52 6.73
C VAL A 48 -1.40 -1.09 5.82
N LEU A 49 -1.57 -2.32 5.33
CA LEU A 49 -0.52 -3.02 4.58
C LEU A 49 -0.93 -3.25 3.13
N LEU A 50 -2.06 -3.89 2.87
CA LEU A 50 -2.46 -4.25 1.50
C LEU A 50 -2.86 -3.03 0.65
N VAL A 51 -3.61 -2.08 1.21
CA VAL A 51 -4.03 -0.89 0.45
C VAL A 51 -2.82 -0.05 0.03
N PRO A 52 -1.89 0.37 0.90
CA PRO A 52 -0.73 1.14 0.46
C PRO A 52 0.16 0.35 -0.50
N LEU A 53 0.32 -0.95 -0.28
CA LEU A 53 1.14 -1.79 -1.14
C LEU A 53 0.53 -1.94 -2.55
N SER A 54 -0.79 -2.13 -2.65
CA SER A 54 -1.50 -2.19 -3.93
C SER A 54 -1.40 -0.87 -4.71
N TRP A 55 -1.47 0.27 -4.01
CA TRP A 55 -1.24 1.58 -4.62
C TRP A 55 0.19 1.73 -5.12
N LEU A 56 1.16 1.23 -4.36
CA LEU A 56 2.58 1.25 -4.74
C LEU A 56 2.81 0.44 -6.03
N PHE A 57 2.27 -0.77 -6.11
CA PHE A 57 2.33 -1.60 -7.32
C PHE A 57 1.62 -0.94 -8.51
N THR A 58 0.47 -0.32 -8.29
CA THR A 58 -0.27 0.38 -9.34
C THR A 58 0.52 1.59 -9.86
N ALA A 59 1.14 2.36 -8.97
CA ALA A 59 1.99 3.50 -9.35
C ALA A 59 3.21 3.05 -10.15
N VAL A 60 3.90 1.99 -9.71
CA VAL A 60 5.04 1.41 -10.44
C VAL A 60 4.62 0.93 -11.83
N TYR A 61 3.48 0.25 -11.92
CA TYR A 61 2.95 -0.22 -13.20
C TYR A 61 2.63 0.93 -14.16
N ILE A 62 1.97 1.99 -13.67
CA ILE A 62 1.65 3.20 -14.45
C ILE A 62 2.95 3.89 -14.91
N CYS A 63 3.92 4.08 -14.01
CA CYS A 63 5.22 4.64 -14.36
C CYS A 63 5.94 3.81 -15.44
N GLY A 64 5.91 2.48 -15.30
CA GLY A 64 6.45 1.56 -16.31
C GLY A 64 5.80 1.76 -17.68
N LEU A 65 4.47 1.81 -17.73
CA LEU A 65 3.73 2.08 -18.97
C LEU A 65 4.05 3.45 -19.58
N PHE A 66 4.18 4.49 -18.75
CA PHE A 66 4.56 5.84 -19.19
C PHE A 66 5.94 5.89 -19.83
N ILE A 67 6.85 4.99 -19.48
CA ILE A 67 8.17 4.88 -20.12
C ILE A 67 8.09 3.99 -21.36
N LEU A 68 7.34 2.89 -21.30
CA LEU A 68 7.26 1.88 -22.37
C LEU A 68 6.50 2.38 -23.61
N LEU A 69 5.45 3.17 -23.42
CA LEU A 69 4.65 3.77 -24.50
C LEU A 69 5.47 4.71 -25.41
N PRO A 70 6.15 5.75 -24.90
CA PRO A 70 6.98 6.62 -25.73
C PRO A 70 8.20 5.88 -26.29
N ALA A 71 8.78 4.93 -25.55
CA ALA A 71 9.87 4.09 -26.06
C ALA A 71 9.44 3.27 -27.29
N ARG A 72 8.23 2.67 -27.26
CA ARG A 72 7.66 1.99 -28.44
C ARG A 72 7.41 2.95 -29.60
N TYR A 73 6.88 4.14 -29.33
CA TYR A 73 6.60 5.13 -30.37
C TYR A 73 7.89 5.60 -31.08
N LEU A 74 8.95 5.87 -30.30
CA LEU A 74 10.27 6.22 -30.83
C LEU A 74 10.89 5.09 -31.66
N LEU A 75 10.82 3.84 -31.18
CA LEU A 75 11.33 2.68 -31.92
C LEU A 75 10.59 2.48 -33.25
N ASN A 76 9.27 2.69 -33.29
CA ASN A 76 8.48 2.57 -34.51
C ASN A 76 8.86 3.64 -35.55
N ILE A 77 9.08 4.89 -35.11
CA ILE A 77 9.57 5.97 -35.99
C ILE A 77 10.96 5.64 -36.54
N PHE A 78 11.86 5.11 -35.72
CA PHE A 78 13.20 4.73 -36.15
C PHE A 78 13.20 3.55 -37.12
N GLN A 79 12.30 2.58 -36.95
CA GLN A 79 12.15 1.45 -37.86
C GLN A 79 11.52 1.84 -39.21
N GLN A 80 10.57 2.79 -39.23
CA GLN A 80 9.95 3.27 -40.47
C GLN A 80 10.90 4.14 -41.32
N LYS A 81 12.00 4.61 -40.74
CA LYS A 81 12.99 5.47 -41.41
C LYS A 81 14.17 4.69 -42.04
N ARG A 82 14.21 3.37 -41.88
CA ARG A 82 15.22 2.47 -42.46
C ARG A 82 14.67 1.77 -43.69
#